data_AF-A0AA87XVG7-F1
#
_entry.id   AF-A0AA87XVG7-F1
#
_cell.length_a   1.000
_cell.length_b   1.000
_cell.length_c   1.000
_cell.angle_alpha   90.00
_cell.angle_beta   90.00
_cell.angle_gamma   90.00
#
_symmetry.space_group_name_H-M   'P 1'
#
loop_
_entity.id
_entity.type
_entity.pdbx_description
1 polymer ?
#
loop_
_entity_poly.entity_id
_entity_poly.type
_entity_poly.pdbx_seq_one_letter_code
_entity_poly.pdbx_strand_id
1 'polypeptide(L)'
;MHQSDILAWAHFLKAAELGSPEAQMVLASAYGEAREFVKEEKMLECAYRQRHGDAAYALATYQRAVAGDYLKAIQLFQAGTEYGHRDSATALAILYADGYWSYMGEKYRPAFEQLGIKADAERSCRYEEIAAALEINPDLKLTRLNEVLPLPPAKLPPWNGVADALEPEREGPPTY
;
A
#
# COMPACT_ATOMS: atom_id res chain seq x y z
N MET A 1 -12.43 7.90 30.29
CA MET A 1 -12.93 6.74 29.54
C MET A 1 -14.08 6.12 30.31
N HIS A 2 -15.22 5.94 29.66
CA HIS A 2 -16.35 5.21 30.23
C HIS A 2 -16.03 3.71 30.25
N GLN A 3 -16.74 2.94 31.08
CA GLN A 3 -16.53 1.49 31.24
C GLN A 3 -16.71 0.71 29.92
N SER A 4 -17.54 1.22 29.00
CA SER A 4 -17.71 0.72 27.63
C SER A 4 -16.41 0.80 26.81
N ASP A 5 -15.66 1.89 26.96
CA ASP A 5 -14.45 2.17 26.18
C ASP A 5 -13.31 1.23 26.61
N ILE A 6 -13.24 0.94 27.92
CA ILE A 6 -12.26 0.01 28.50
C ILE A 6 -12.53 -1.42 28.01
N LEU A 7 -13.80 -1.83 27.96
CA LEU A 7 -14.17 -3.17 27.49
C LEU A 7 -13.89 -3.31 25.98
N ALA A 8 -14.26 -2.31 25.18
CA ALA A 8 -13.97 -2.29 23.74
C ALA A 8 -12.44 -2.36 23.49
N TRP A 9 -11.65 -1.61 24.23
CA TRP A 9 -10.19 -1.64 24.15
C TRP A 9 -9.60 -3.03 24.44
N ALA A 10 -10.06 -3.68 25.50
CA ALA A 10 -9.62 -5.03 25.85
C ALA A 10 -9.97 -6.06 24.74
N HIS A 11 -11.14 -5.91 24.11
CA HIS A 11 -11.53 -6.76 22.98
C HIS A 11 -10.64 -6.54 21.75
N PHE A 12 -10.35 -5.29 21.36
CA PHE A 12 -9.44 -5.00 20.24
C PHE A 12 -8.02 -5.49 20.51
N LEU A 13 -7.51 -5.31 21.73
CA LEU A 13 -6.20 -5.84 22.12
C LEU A 13 -6.15 -7.36 21.93
N LYS A 14 -7.18 -8.06 22.42
CA LYS A 14 -7.24 -9.52 22.29
C LYS A 14 -7.33 -9.96 20.84
N ALA A 15 -8.16 -9.30 20.02
CA ALA A 15 -8.29 -9.62 18.60
C ALA A 15 -6.99 -9.35 17.83
N ALA A 16 -6.29 -8.26 18.13
CA ALA A 16 -5.02 -7.92 17.51
C ALA A 16 -3.90 -8.91 17.89
N GLU A 17 -3.87 -9.36 19.15
CA GLU A 17 -2.97 -10.44 19.62
C GLU A 17 -3.24 -11.78 18.91
N LEU A 18 -4.50 -12.04 18.57
CA LEU A 18 -4.91 -13.22 17.80
C LEU A 18 -4.72 -13.05 16.28
N GLY A 19 -4.26 -11.88 15.84
CA GLY A 19 -3.90 -11.62 14.45
C GLY A 19 -4.97 -10.95 13.60
N SER A 20 -6.07 -10.41 14.13
CA SER A 20 -6.99 -9.63 13.27
C SER A 20 -6.30 -8.36 12.76
N PRO A 21 -6.09 -8.20 11.43
CA PRO A 21 -5.48 -6.99 10.89
C PRO A 21 -6.38 -5.76 11.09
N GLU A 22 -7.71 -5.92 11.11
CA GLU A 22 -8.65 -4.83 11.40
C GLU A 22 -8.50 -4.35 12.84
N ALA A 23 -8.39 -5.27 13.81
CA ALA A 23 -8.14 -4.90 15.20
C ALA A 23 -6.77 -4.22 15.37
N GLN A 24 -5.74 -4.68 14.64
CA GLN A 24 -4.44 -4.02 14.60
C GLN A 24 -4.54 -2.60 14.03
N MET A 25 -5.31 -2.38 12.95
CA MET A 25 -5.55 -1.04 12.40
C MET A 25 -6.28 -0.11 13.39
N VAL A 26 -7.28 -0.62 14.12
CA VAL A 26 -7.97 0.15 15.16
C VAL A 26 -7.00 0.57 16.27
N LEU A 27 -6.16 -0.35 16.76
CA LEU A 27 -5.15 -0.03 17.76
C LEU A 27 -4.08 0.93 17.22
N ALA A 28 -3.68 0.79 15.96
CA ALA A 28 -2.74 1.70 15.32
C ALA A 28 -3.25 3.14 15.35
N SER A 29 -4.50 3.35 14.91
CA SER A 29 -5.16 4.67 14.93
C SER A 29 -5.19 5.26 16.34
N ALA A 30 -5.59 4.47 17.33
CA ALA A 30 -5.67 4.93 18.72
C ALA A 30 -4.28 5.26 19.31
N TYR A 31 -3.24 4.49 18.98
CA TYR A 31 -1.87 4.81 19.38
C TYR A 31 -1.37 6.09 18.70
N GLY A 32 -1.71 6.32 17.43
CA GLY A 32 -1.39 7.56 16.71
C GLY A 32 -2.04 8.78 17.36
N GLU A 33 -3.33 8.70 17.71
CA GLU A 33 -4.05 9.76 18.45
C GLU A 33 -3.42 10.07 19.81
N ALA A 34 -2.96 9.03 20.52
CA ALA A 34 -2.24 9.14 21.78
C ALA A 34 -0.77 9.57 21.62
N ARG A 35 -0.28 9.75 20.39
CA ARG A 35 1.13 10.03 20.05
C ARG A 35 2.11 8.95 20.50
N GLU A 36 1.64 7.71 20.60
CA GLU A 36 2.45 6.52 20.87
C GLU A 36 2.94 5.87 19.57
N PHE A 37 3.66 6.63 18.74
CA PHE A 37 4.02 6.28 17.36
C PHE A 37 4.74 4.93 17.19
N VAL A 38 5.55 4.52 18.18
CA VAL A 38 6.24 3.21 18.16
C VAL A 38 5.23 2.05 18.22
N LYS A 39 4.14 2.22 18.98
CA LYS A 39 3.09 1.19 19.06
C LYS A 39 2.19 1.22 17.84
N GLU A 40 1.88 2.41 17.32
CA GLU A 40 1.19 2.58 16.04
C GLU A 40 1.92 1.83 14.92
N GLU A 41 3.21 2.13 14.71
CA GLU A 41 4.02 1.50 13.68
C GLU A 41 4.04 -0.01 13.83
N LYS A 42 4.20 -0.53 15.06
CA LYS A 42 4.18 -1.97 15.32
C LYS A 42 2.85 -2.62 14.92
N MET A 43 1.73 -1.98 15.18
CA MET A 43 0.42 -2.50 14.79
C MET A 43 0.23 -2.46 13.27
N LEU A 44 0.64 -1.37 12.62
CA LEU A 44 0.63 -1.27 11.16
C LEU A 44 1.51 -2.34 10.51
N GLU A 45 2.72 -2.59 11.03
CA GLU A 45 3.59 -3.65 10.53
C GLU A 45 2.96 -5.04 10.67
N CYS A 46 2.29 -5.32 11.79
CA CYS A 46 1.56 -6.57 11.98
C CYS A 46 0.47 -6.73 10.91
N ALA A 47 -0.36 -5.71 10.69
CA ALA A 47 -1.42 -5.77 9.68
C ALA A 47 -0.84 -5.88 8.25
N TYR A 48 0.23 -5.13 7.97
CA TYR A 48 0.95 -5.19 6.71
C TYR A 48 1.50 -6.59 6.40
N ARG A 49 2.12 -7.27 7.37
CA ARG A 49 2.62 -8.66 7.21
C ARG A 49 1.50 -9.65 6.87
N GLN A 50 0.26 -9.31 7.19
CA GLN A 50 -0.94 -10.07 6.86
C GLN A 50 -1.57 -9.66 5.52
N ARG A 51 -0.83 -8.89 4.71
CA ARG A 51 -1.26 -8.37 3.41
C ARG A 51 -2.44 -7.40 3.49
N HIS A 52 -2.51 -6.59 4.55
CA HIS A 52 -3.54 -5.55 4.68
C HIS A 52 -3.13 -4.29 3.90
N GLY A 53 -3.95 -3.91 2.90
CA GLY A 53 -3.67 -2.80 1.99
C GLY A 53 -3.55 -1.43 2.68
N ASP A 54 -4.50 -1.09 3.56
CA ASP A 54 -4.49 0.19 4.29
C ASP A 54 -3.27 0.33 5.19
N ALA A 55 -2.80 -0.79 5.77
CA ALA A 55 -1.62 -0.79 6.63
C ALA A 55 -0.34 -0.52 5.82
N ALA A 56 -0.24 -1.13 4.63
CA ALA A 56 0.84 -0.87 3.69
C ALA A 56 0.89 0.61 3.29
N TYR A 57 -0.28 1.19 2.98
CA TYR A 57 -0.40 2.61 2.65
C TYR A 57 0.00 3.52 3.81
N ALA A 58 -0.51 3.26 5.01
CA ALA A 58 -0.18 4.03 6.20
C ALA A 58 1.34 4.02 6.47
N LEU A 59 1.98 2.84 6.42
CA LEU A 59 3.44 2.74 6.53
C LEU A 59 4.15 3.50 5.40
N ALA A 60 3.68 3.40 4.16
CA ALA A 60 4.27 4.11 3.03
C ALA A 60 4.23 5.63 3.23
N THR A 61 3.10 6.17 3.72
CA THR A 61 2.95 7.59 4.00
C THR A 61 3.87 8.05 5.14
N TYR A 62 4.03 7.25 6.19
CA TYR A 62 4.99 7.50 7.28
C TYR A 62 6.42 7.54 6.77
N GLN A 63 6.85 6.51 6.01
CA GLN A 63 8.21 6.42 5.48
C GLN A 63 8.53 7.62 4.57
N ARG A 64 7.55 8.04 3.76
CA ARG A 64 7.66 9.22 2.90
C ARG A 64 7.77 10.53 3.67
N ALA A 65 6.86 10.77 4.63
CA ALA A 65 6.67 12.09 5.22
C ALA A 65 7.51 12.33 6.48
N VAL A 66 7.82 11.27 7.23
CA VAL A 66 8.50 11.34 8.53
C VAL A 66 9.93 10.83 8.43
N ALA A 67 10.12 9.60 7.93
CA ALA A 67 11.46 9.00 7.84
C ALA A 67 12.29 9.55 6.67
N GLY A 68 11.61 10.01 5.61
CA GLY A 68 12.27 10.43 4.36
C GLY A 68 12.84 9.27 3.54
N ASP A 69 12.45 8.03 3.84
CA ASP A 69 12.86 6.84 3.08
C ASP A 69 11.90 6.62 1.90
N TYR A 70 12.19 7.31 0.80
CA TYR A 70 11.38 7.24 -0.41
C TYR A 70 11.42 5.88 -1.08
N LEU A 71 12.54 5.15 -1.02
CA LEU A 71 12.64 3.81 -1.60
C LEU A 71 11.71 2.86 -0.85
N LYS A 72 11.75 2.89 0.48
CA LYS A 72 10.86 2.07 1.30
C LYS A 72 9.40 2.46 1.11
N ALA A 73 9.09 3.75 1.01
CA ALA A 73 7.74 4.22 0.73
C ALA A 73 7.20 3.67 -0.61
N ILE A 74 7.99 3.72 -1.68
CA ILE A 74 7.61 3.19 -3.00
C ILE A 74 7.36 1.68 -2.94
N GLN A 75 8.20 0.93 -2.24
CA GLN A 75 8.01 -0.51 -2.03
C GLN A 75 6.72 -0.82 -1.25
N LEU A 76 6.40 -0.01 -0.24
CA LEU A 76 5.18 -0.18 0.56
C LEU A 76 3.92 0.21 -0.22
N PHE A 77 3.97 1.27 -1.03
CA PHE A 77 2.88 1.57 -1.97
C PHE A 77 2.70 0.43 -2.98
N GLN A 78 3.79 -0.15 -3.50
CA GLN A 78 3.69 -1.29 -4.41
C GLN A 78 2.98 -2.48 -3.76
N ALA A 79 3.40 -2.82 -2.53
CA ALA A 79 2.74 -3.88 -1.77
C ALA A 79 1.28 -3.53 -1.44
N GLY A 80 0.99 -2.28 -1.10
CA GLY A 80 -0.38 -1.81 -0.87
C GLY A 80 -1.26 -2.00 -2.10
N THR A 81 -0.76 -1.65 -3.28
CA THR A 81 -1.44 -1.91 -4.56
C THR A 81 -1.65 -3.41 -4.76
N GLU A 82 -0.62 -4.24 -4.57
CA GLU A 82 -0.72 -5.71 -4.65
C GLU A 82 -1.81 -6.28 -3.72
N TYR A 83 -2.02 -5.63 -2.58
CA TYR A 83 -2.98 -6.03 -1.54
C TYR A 83 -4.38 -5.42 -1.74
N GLY A 84 -4.58 -4.63 -2.81
CA GLY A 84 -5.88 -4.07 -3.18
C GLY A 84 -6.13 -2.65 -2.67
N HIS A 85 -5.10 -1.91 -2.26
CA HIS A 85 -5.28 -0.54 -1.80
C HIS A 85 -5.22 0.48 -2.95
N ARG A 86 -6.37 1.08 -3.27
CA ARG A 86 -6.53 2.04 -4.36
C ARG A 86 -5.57 3.23 -4.26
N ASP A 87 -5.51 3.91 -3.11
CA ASP A 87 -4.70 5.14 -3.02
C ASP A 87 -3.20 4.86 -3.07
N SER A 88 -2.78 3.60 -2.84
CA SER A 88 -1.40 3.18 -3.09
C SER A 88 -1.10 3.15 -4.58
N ALA A 89 -2.04 2.64 -5.39
CA ALA A 89 -1.94 2.65 -6.84
C ALA A 89 -1.95 4.10 -7.36
N THR A 90 -2.86 4.93 -6.87
CA THR A 90 -2.92 6.36 -7.23
C THR A 90 -1.63 7.10 -6.87
N ALA A 91 -1.04 6.84 -5.70
CA ALA A 91 0.24 7.45 -5.31
C ALA A 91 1.37 7.08 -6.28
N LEU A 92 1.39 5.84 -6.79
CA LEU A 92 2.36 5.39 -7.79
C LEU A 92 2.06 5.95 -9.18
N ALA A 93 0.81 6.06 -9.59
CA ALA A 93 0.43 6.76 -10.82
C ALA A 93 0.99 8.18 -10.83
N ILE A 94 0.67 8.98 -9.80
CA ILE A 94 1.13 10.36 -9.65
C ILE A 94 2.67 10.44 -9.64
N LEU A 95 3.33 9.49 -8.95
CA LEU A 95 4.78 9.39 -8.93
C LEU A 95 5.39 9.28 -10.33
N TYR A 96 4.79 8.49 -11.22
CA TYR A 96 5.32 8.23 -12.55
C TYR A 96 4.76 9.18 -13.63
N ALA A 97 3.67 9.91 -13.39
CA ALA A 97 3.14 10.93 -14.30
C ALA A 97 4.09 12.13 -14.42
N ASP A 98 4.36 12.80 -13.30
CA ASP A 98 5.11 14.07 -13.27
C ASP A 98 6.50 13.94 -12.63
N GLY A 99 6.86 12.74 -12.15
CA GLY A 99 7.99 12.53 -11.25
C GLY A 99 7.66 13.02 -9.83
N TYR A 100 8.06 12.28 -8.79
CA TYR A 100 7.71 12.61 -7.39
C TYR A 100 8.12 14.01 -6.92
N TRP A 101 9.19 14.56 -7.52
CA TRP A 101 9.73 15.85 -7.14
C TRP A 101 8.89 17.03 -7.63
N SER A 102 7.99 16.86 -8.60
CA SER A 102 7.12 17.96 -9.05
C SER A 102 6.24 18.49 -7.91
N TYR A 103 5.81 17.59 -7.01
CA TYR A 103 4.98 17.91 -5.84
C TYR A 103 5.80 18.24 -4.59
N MET A 104 6.95 17.59 -4.40
CA MET A 104 7.81 17.80 -3.24
C MET A 104 8.77 19.00 -3.43
N GLY A 105 8.99 19.44 -4.66
CA GLY A 105 9.90 20.49 -5.08
C GLY A 105 11.17 19.95 -5.75
N GLU A 106 11.70 20.72 -6.70
CA GLU A 106 12.88 20.40 -7.53
C GLU A 106 14.11 19.93 -6.73
N LYS A 107 14.25 20.35 -5.47
CA LYS A 107 15.36 19.92 -4.60
C LYS A 107 15.41 18.40 -4.36
N TYR A 108 14.29 17.69 -4.53
CA TYR A 108 14.22 16.23 -4.34
C TYR A 108 14.55 15.44 -5.61
N ARG A 109 14.58 16.10 -6.79
CA ARG A 109 14.84 15.45 -8.08
C ARG A 109 16.09 14.55 -8.06
N PRO A 110 17.27 14.99 -7.55
CA PRO A 110 18.47 14.16 -7.58
C PRO A 110 18.33 12.85 -6.78
N ALA A 111 17.59 12.86 -5.67
CA ALA A 111 17.36 11.66 -4.87
C ALA A 111 16.50 10.63 -5.63
N PHE A 112 15.44 11.08 -6.31
CA PHE A 112 14.60 10.21 -7.13
C PHE A 112 15.35 9.69 -8.37
N GLU A 113 16.15 10.54 -9.02
CA GLU A 113 17.00 10.12 -10.14
C GLU A 113 18.02 9.04 -9.73
N GLN A 114 18.63 9.17 -8.54
CA GLN A 114 19.52 8.15 -7.98
C GLN A 114 18.81 6.81 -7.73
N LEU A 115 17.53 6.84 -7.36
CA LEU A 115 16.70 5.66 -7.22
C LEU A 115 16.20 5.10 -8.56
N GLY A 116 16.55 5.73 -9.69
CA GLY A 116 16.06 5.36 -11.02
C GLY A 116 14.59 5.69 -11.24
N ILE A 117 14.01 6.53 -10.37
CA ILE A 117 12.63 6.95 -10.41
C ILE A 117 12.53 8.22 -11.26
N LYS A 118 11.81 8.12 -12.38
CA LYS A 118 11.61 9.19 -13.36
C LYS A 118 10.18 9.13 -13.88
N ALA A 119 9.76 10.17 -14.60
CA ALA A 119 8.51 10.12 -15.35
C ALA A 119 8.50 8.90 -16.30
N ASP A 120 7.42 8.13 -16.22
CA ASP A 120 7.18 6.87 -16.94
C ASP A 120 5.67 6.79 -17.23
N ALA A 121 5.25 7.38 -18.35
CA ALA A 121 3.84 7.55 -18.70
C ALA A 121 3.09 6.22 -18.82
N GLU A 122 3.73 5.20 -19.38
CA GLU A 122 3.15 3.85 -19.51
C GLU A 122 2.90 3.25 -18.11
N ARG A 123 3.89 3.35 -17.22
CA ARG A 123 3.75 2.87 -15.85
C ARG A 123 2.69 3.63 -15.07
N SER A 124 2.63 4.95 -15.24
CA SER A 124 1.59 5.79 -14.65
C SER A 124 0.20 5.30 -15.06
N CYS A 125 0.00 5.13 -16.37
CA CYS A 125 -1.29 4.74 -16.94
C CYS A 125 -1.74 3.36 -16.44
N ARG A 126 -0.83 2.39 -16.31
CA ARG A 126 -1.14 1.07 -15.72
C ARG A 126 -1.57 1.17 -14.24
N TYR A 127 -0.92 2.01 -13.44
CA TYR A 127 -1.37 2.24 -12.05
C TYR A 127 -2.73 2.95 -11.99
N GLU A 128 -3.02 3.87 -12.93
CA GLU A 128 -4.34 4.51 -13.03
C GLU A 128 -5.44 3.50 -13.38
N GLU A 129 -5.19 2.61 -14.35
CA GLU A 129 -6.10 1.51 -14.70
C GLU A 129 -6.37 0.60 -13.49
N ILE A 130 -5.31 0.26 -12.74
CA ILE A 130 -5.43 -0.53 -11.51
C ILE A 130 -6.25 0.22 -10.44
N ALA A 131 -5.97 1.50 -10.21
CA ALA A 131 -6.71 2.31 -9.26
C ALA A 131 -8.20 2.39 -9.63
N ALA A 132 -8.52 2.57 -10.91
CA ALA A 132 -9.89 2.58 -11.40
C ALA A 132 -10.59 1.22 -11.20
N ALA A 133 -9.88 0.11 -11.40
CA ALA A 133 -10.42 -1.22 -11.14
C ALA A 133 -10.66 -1.45 -9.63
N LEU A 134 -9.75 -1.00 -8.77
CA LEU A 134 -9.89 -1.09 -7.30
C LEU A 134 -11.01 -0.19 -6.75
N GLU A 135 -11.29 0.94 -7.40
CA GLU A 135 -12.46 1.77 -7.09
C GLU A 135 -13.77 1.01 -7.33
N ILE A 136 -13.83 0.23 -8.41
CA ILE A 136 -15.01 -0.58 -8.77
C ILE A 136 -15.10 -1.83 -7.88
N ASN A 137 -13.97 -2.47 -7.61
CA ASN A 137 -13.88 -3.68 -6.80
C ASN A 137 -12.66 -3.63 -5.85
N PRO A 138 -12.85 -3.17 -4.59
CA PRO A 138 -11.77 -3.08 -3.61
C PRO A 138 -11.26 -4.45 -3.14
N ASP A 139 -11.98 -5.54 -3.43
CA ASP A 139 -11.58 -6.90 -3.05
C ASP A 139 -10.60 -7.54 -4.03
N LEU A 140 -10.30 -6.90 -5.17
CA LEU A 140 -9.33 -7.42 -6.14
C LEU A 140 -7.98 -7.70 -5.47
N LYS A 141 -7.47 -8.91 -5.70
CA LYS A 141 -6.14 -9.34 -5.24
C LYS A 141 -5.20 -9.39 -6.44
N LEU A 142 -4.29 -8.42 -6.49
CA LEU A 142 -3.37 -8.19 -7.61
C LEU A 142 -2.05 -8.95 -7.38
N THR A 143 -2.11 -10.25 -7.09
CA THR A 143 -0.93 -11.01 -6.61
C THR A 143 0.17 -11.14 -7.67
N ARG A 144 -0.15 -10.94 -8.95
CA ARG A 144 0.81 -10.93 -10.07
C ARG A 144 1.24 -9.52 -10.45
N LEU A 145 0.90 -8.49 -9.67
CA LEU A 145 1.27 -7.09 -9.94
C LEU A 145 2.76 -6.93 -10.28
N ASN A 146 3.65 -7.56 -9.51
CA ASN A 146 5.09 -7.43 -9.71
C ASN A 146 5.59 -8.14 -10.98
N GLU A 147 4.82 -9.06 -11.57
CA GLU A 147 5.16 -9.72 -12.84
C GLU A 147 4.87 -8.82 -14.05
N VAL A 148 3.92 -7.90 -13.94
CA VAL A 148 3.41 -7.08 -15.06
C VAL A 148 3.70 -5.59 -14.88
N LEU A 149 4.01 -5.19 -13.65
CA LEU A 149 4.34 -3.83 -13.26
C LEU A 149 5.51 -3.78 -12.24
N PRO A 150 6.65 -4.43 -12.52
CA PRO A 150 7.79 -4.47 -11.58
C PRO A 150 8.38 -3.07 -11.39
N LEU A 151 8.73 -2.69 -10.16
CA LEU A 151 9.37 -1.40 -9.88
C LEU A 151 10.71 -1.23 -10.66
N PRO A 152 11.11 0.02 -10.99
CA PRO A 152 12.42 0.29 -11.58
C PRO A 152 13.57 -0.32 -10.75
N PRO A 153 14.67 -0.74 -11.39
CA PRO A 153 15.03 -0.49 -12.80
C PRO A 153 14.47 -1.49 -13.81
N ALA A 154 13.58 -2.41 -13.39
CA ALA A 154 13.00 -3.40 -14.30
C ALA A 154 12.20 -2.75 -15.43
N LYS A 155 12.33 -3.29 -16.64
CA LYS A 155 11.52 -2.88 -17.79
C LYS A 155 10.10 -3.41 -17.65
N LEU A 156 9.14 -2.65 -18.17
CA LEU A 156 7.74 -3.06 -18.20
C LEU A 156 7.55 -4.26 -19.16
N PRO A 157 6.95 -5.35 -18.68
CA PRO A 157 6.50 -6.46 -19.53
C PRO A 157 5.27 -6.06 -20.36
N PRO A 158 4.85 -6.91 -21.33
CA PRO A 158 3.58 -6.74 -22.03
C PRO A 158 2.39 -6.60 -21.05
N TRP A 159 1.37 -5.86 -21.46
CA TRP A 159 0.18 -5.58 -20.65
C TRP A 159 -1.05 -5.51 -21.53
N ASN A 160 -2.08 -6.27 -21.15
CA ASN A 160 -3.39 -6.30 -21.80
C ASN A 160 -4.52 -5.86 -20.85
N GLY A 161 -4.17 -5.22 -19.74
CA GLY A 161 -5.09 -4.71 -18.74
C GLY A 161 -4.97 -5.38 -17.37
N VAL A 162 -5.79 -4.92 -16.42
CA VAL A 162 -5.74 -5.30 -15.00
C VAL A 162 -5.84 -6.81 -14.75
N ALA A 163 -6.51 -7.55 -15.64
CA ALA A 163 -6.61 -9.00 -15.56
C ALA A 163 -5.24 -9.70 -15.56
N ASP A 164 -4.22 -9.14 -16.21
CA ASP A 164 -2.86 -9.71 -16.22
C ASP A 164 -2.20 -9.68 -14.82
N ALA A 165 -2.64 -8.78 -13.93
CA ALA A 165 -2.15 -8.66 -12.55
C ALA A 165 -2.89 -9.56 -11.55
N LEU A 166 -3.98 -10.22 -11.96
CA LEU A 166 -4.78 -11.11 -11.11
C LEU A 166 -4.26 -12.55 -11.18
N GLU A 167 -4.53 -13.36 -10.15
CA GLU A 167 -4.39 -14.82 -10.31
C GLU A 167 -5.37 -15.30 -11.38
N PRO A 168 -4.94 -16.16 -12.31
CA PRO A 168 -5.89 -16.84 -13.19
C PRO A 168 -6.88 -17.64 -12.32
N GLU A 169 -8.17 -17.49 -12.60
CA GLU A 169 -9.19 -18.33 -11.97
C GLU A 169 -8.79 -19.80 -12.15
N ARG A 170 -8.74 -20.53 -11.03
CA ARG A 170 -8.51 -21.98 -11.10
C ARG A 170 -9.67 -22.56 -11.88
N GLU A 171 -9.39 -23.20 -13.02
CA GLU A 171 -10.37 -24.01 -13.72
C GLU A 171 -10.79 -25.17 -12.79
N GLY A 172 -11.85 -24.96 -12.02
CA GLY A 172 -12.36 -25.95 -11.08
C GLY A 172 -13.50 -25.40 -10.23
N PRO A 173 -14.46 -26.26 -9.85
CA PRO A 173 -15.51 -25.84 -8.93
C PRO A 173 -14.91 -25.39 -7.58
N PRO A 174 -15.54 -24.43 -6.88
CA PRO A 174 -15.07 -23.99 -5.58
C PRO A 174 -14.97 -25.18 -4.63
N THR A 175 -13.80 -25.37 -4.02
CA THR A 175 -13.62 -26.28 -2.89
C THR A 175 -14.00 -25.53 -1.62
N TYR A 176 -15.25 -25.70 -1.18
CA TYR A 176 -15.71 -25.34 0.17
C TYR A 176 -15.54 -26.50 1.14
#